data_AF-A0A6B3NE75-F1
#
_entry.id   AF-A0A6B3NE75-F1
#
_cell.length_a   1.000
_cell.length_b   1.000
_cell.length_c   1.000
_cell.angle_alpha   90.00
_cell.angle_beta   90.00
_cell.angle_gamma   90.00
#
_symmetry.space_group_name_H-M   'P 1'
#
loop_
_entity.id
_entity.type
_entity.pdbx_description
1 polymer ?
#
loop_
_entity_poly.entity_id
_entity_poly.type
_entity_poly.pdbx_seq_one_letter_code
_entity_poly.pdbx_strand_id
1 'polypeptide(L)'
;MSTISAKNAEVEYFPPSYDADAEVQTVTYTWDNIAIGGMGFVTGIGIHPTEPGIVYVRTDVGGIYRWDSVANRWIPLMDEFGESEEHHYGIESIALDPNNPDILYAATGYYTRETTSDILKSTDRGQNWVPTELKTPAGTNVRMGGNEDWRWTGERLAVDPSNSNIIYFGSRLDGLYKSENSANTWNKVTSFSATDLSEGGITFVLFDPQSGHLS
;
A
#
# COMPACT_ATOMS: atom_id res chain seq x y z
N MET A 1 -28.24 8.48 15.59
CA MET A 1 -27.40 9.17 16.60
C MET A 1 -26.44 8.15 17.16
N SER A 2 -25.20 8.12 16.68
CA SER A 2 -24.12 7.42 17.37
C SER A 2 -22.80 8.04 16.92
N THR A 3 -22.19 8.75 17.86
CA THR A 3 -20.83 9.31 17.82
C THR A 3 -19.80 8.20 17.65
N ILE A 4 -18.76 8.43 16.85
CA ILE A 4 -17.54 7.61 16.84
C ILE A 4 -16.34 8.49 17.26
N SER A 5 -15.51 7.86 18.07
CA SER A 5 -14.34 8.36 18.80
C SER A 5 -13.19 8.78 17.87
N ALA A 6 -12.56 9.91 18.18
CA ALA A 6 -11.36 10.44 17.51
C ALA A 6 -10.06 9.91 18.14
N LYS A 7 -8.99 9.84 17.34
CA LYS A 7 -7.59 9.78 17.80
C LYS A 7 -6.88 11.05 17.32
N ASN A 8 -6.02 11.61 18.17
CA ASN A 8 -5.43 12.95 18.04
C ASN A 8 -4.09 12.92 17.29
N ALA A 9 -3.81 13.95 16.51
CA ALA A 9 -2.46 14.37 16.12
C ALA A 9 -2.40 15.92 16.12
N GLU A 10 -1.29 16.49 16.59
CA GLU A 10 -1.09 17.93 16.85
C GLU A 10 -0.32 18.61 15.70
N VAL A 11 -0.66 19.88 15.38
CA VAL A 11 0.07 20.73 14.41
C VAL A 11 0.37 22.08 15.06
N GLU A 12 1.62 22.54 14.99
CA GLU A 12 2.11 23.77 15.66
C GLU A 12 1.83 25.06 14.86
N TYR A 13 1.54 26.14 15.60
CA TYR A 13 1.28 27.50 15.10
C TYR A 13 2.30 28.49 15.69
N PHE A 14 2.89 29.36 14.86
CA PHE A 14 3.87 30.37 15.29
C PHE A 14 3.35 31.82 15.10
N PRO A 15 3.06 32.56 16.18
CA PRO A 15 2.66 33.97 16.10
C PRO A 15 3.85 34.93 16.00
N PRO A 16 3.64 36.19 15.56
CA PRO A 16 4.72 37.18 15.43
C PRO A 16 5.08 37.83 16.78
N SER A 17 6.38 38.00 17.00
CA SER A 17 7.10 38.34 18.24
C SER A 17 7.32 37.14 19.17
N TYR A 18 8.59 36.71 19.22
CA TYR A 18 9.05 35.54 19.97
C TYR A 18 9.04 35.87 21.46
N ASP A 19 7.89 35.69 22.10
CA ASP A 19 7.81 35.50 23.53
C ASP A 19 8.19 34.04 23.80
N ALA A 20 9.35 33.82 24.43
CA ALA A 20 9.89 32.47 24.65
C ALA A 20 9.04 31.63 25.64
N ASP A 21 8.01 32.26 26.24
CA ASP A 21 7.02 31.67 27.14
C ASP A 21 5.60 31.60 26.50
N ALA A 22 5.45 31.83 25.19
CA ALA A 22 4.15 31.68 24.53
C ALA A 22 3.68 30.22 24.58
N GLU A 23 2.62 29.97 25.36
CA GLU A 23 1.99 28.66 25.51
C GLU A 23 1.46 28.19 24.14
N VAL A 24 1.98 27.07 23.64
CA VAL A 24 1.50 26.44 22.39
C VAL A 24 0.05 26.03 22.62
N GLN A 25 -0.89 26.75 22.01
CA GLN A 25 -2.30 26.39 22.07
C GLN A 25 -2.61 25.30 21.04
N THR A 26 -2.91 24.10 21.52
CA THR A 26 -3.42 23.03 20.68
C THR A 26 -4.87 23.31 20.30
N VAL A 27 -5.14 23.51 19.01
CA VAL A 27 -6.50 23.67 18.48
C VAL A 27 -6.89 22.38 17.76
N THR A 28 -8.04 21.81 18.13
CA THR A 28 -8.57 20.62 17.46
C THR A 28 -9.29 21.00 16.18
N TYR A 29 -8.88 20.37 15.07
CA TYR A 29 -9.58 20.45 13.79
C TYR A 29 -10.27 19.12 13.47
N THR A 30 -11.32 19.20 12.64
CA THR A 30 -11.91 18.04 11.99
C THR A 30 -11.78 18.23 10.49
N TRP A 31 -11.14 17.25 9.84
CA TRP A 31 -10.93 17.25 8.40
C TRP A 31 -11.94 16.32 7.74
N ASP A 32 -12.55 16.79 6.65
CA ASP A 32 -13.37 15.96 5.77
C ASP A 32 -13.26 16.46 4.33
N ASN A 33 -13.54 15.58 3.38
CA ASN A 33 -13.47 15.89 1.96
C ASN A 33 -14.68 16.71 1.52
N ILE A 34 -14.47 17.63 0.58
CA ILE A 34 -15.57 18.21 -0.19
C ILE A 34 -16.16 17.09 -1.07
N ALA A 35 -17.47 16.91 -1.00
CA ALA A 35 -18.16 15.83 -1.70
C ALA A 35 -18.20 16.06 -3.22
N ILE A 36 -17.18 15.54 -3.92
CA ILE A 36 -17.10 15.51 -5.39
C ILE A 36 -17.49 14.12 -5.93
N GLY A 37 -17.13 13.05 -5.21
CA GLY A 37 -17.49 11.67 -5.53
C GLY A 37 -16.55 11.00 -6.52
N GLY A 38 -15.33 10.66 -6.08
CA GLY A 38 -14.35 9.99 -6.93
C GLY A 38 -13.75 10.92 -8.00
N MET A 39 -13.78 10.49 -9.27
CA MET A 39 -13.20 11.11 -10.49
C MET A 39 -11.80 10.59 -10.91
N GLY A 40 -10.99 10.08 -9.99
CA GLY A 40 -9.70 9.45 -10.29
C GLY A 40 -9.82 8.00 -10.81
N PHE A 41 -8.70 7.40 -11.19
CA PHE A 41 -8.69 6.02 -11.69
C PHE A 41 -8.46 5.02 -10.54
N VAL A 42 -9.52 4.28 -10.21
CA VAL A 42 -9.41 3.07 -9.38
C VAL A 42 -8.83 1.95 -10.22
N THR A 43 -7.67 1.44 -9.84
CA THR A 43 -6.87 0.52 -10.65
C THR A 43 -6.95 -0.94 -10.20
N GLY A 44 -7.49 -1.20 -9.01
CA GLY A 44 -7.68 -2.56 -8.50
C GLY A 44 -8.61 -2.61 -7.29
N ILE A 45 -9.17 -3.80 -7.05
CA ILE A 45 -10.03 -4.11 -5.89
C ILE A 45 -9.50 -5.37 -5.20
N GLY A 46 -9.31 -5.30 -3.89
CA GLY A 46 -8.93 -6.42 -3.04
C GLY A 46 -10.08 -6.80 -2.12
N ILE A 47 -10.57 -8.03 -2.20
CA ILE A 47 -11.61 -8.57 -1.31
C ILE A 47 -10.97 -9.64 -0.46
N HIS A 48 -11.14 -9.56 0.87
CA HIS A 48 -10.55 -10.57 1.74
C HIS A 48 -11.19 -11.94 1.50
N PRO A 49 -10.41 -13.02 1.29
CA PRO A 49 -10.95 -14.29 0.83
C PRO A 49 -11.71 -15.06 1.92
N THR A 50 -11.43 -14.79 3.19
CA THR A 50 -11.95 -15.55 4.35
C THR A 50 -12.70 -14.69 5.37
N GLU A 51 -12.70 -13.36 5.23
CA GLU A 51 -13.31 -12.42 6.18
C GLU A 51 -14.31 -11.52 5.44
N PRO A 52 -15.63 -11.79 5.57
CA PRO A 52 -16.64 -11.02 4.86
C PRO A 52 -16.62 -9.52 5.21
N GLY A 53 -16.86 -8.69 4.20
CA GLY A 53 -17.02 -7.24 4.39
C GLY A 53 -15.70 -6.45 4.38
N ILE A 54 -14.55 -7.10 4.34
CA ILE A 54 -13.27 -6.44 4.13
C ILE A 54 -13.03 -6.29 2.63
N VAL A 55 -13.10 -5.04 2.16
CA VAL A 55 -12.86 -4.66 0.77
C VAL A 55 -11.94 -3.44 0.74
N TYR A 56 -10.94 -3.49 -0.13
CA TYR A 56 -10.03 -2.40 -0.42
C TYR A 56 -10.07 -2.04 -1.90
N VAL A 57 -9.80 -0.78 -2.21
CA VAL A 57 -9.49 -0.35 -3.57
C VAL A 57 -8.15 0.37 -3.58
N ARG A 58 -7.41 0.17 -4.66
CA ARG A 58 -6.19 0.93 -4.94
C ARG A 58 -6.40 1.86 -6.12
N THR A 59 -5.67 2.97 -6.10
CA THR A 59 -5.77 4.01 -7.13
C THR A 59 -4.38 4.35 -7.68
N ASP A 60 -4.34 5.00 -8.84
CA ASP A 60 -3.08 5.37 -9.46
C ASP A 60 -2.39 6.56 -8.78
N VAL A 61 -3.15 7.49 -8.20
CA VAL A 61 -2.59 8.68 -7.52
C VAL A 61 -3.25 9.10 -6.21
N GLY A 62 -4.19 8.33 -5.68
CA GLY A 62 -4.99 8.70 -4.50
C GLY A 62 -4.86 7.73 -3.33
N GLY A 63 -3.87 6.84 -3.34
CA GLY A 63 -3.65 5.86 -2.29
C GLY A 63 -4.65 4.70 -2.28
N ILE A 64 -4.82 4.11 -1.09
CA ILE A 64 -5.70 2.97 -0.81
C ILE A 64 -6.91 3.43 0.01
N TYR A 65 -8.06 2.84 -0.28
CA TYR A 65 -9.26 3.01 0.53
C TYR A 65 -9.81 1.67 1.01
N ARG A 66 -10.36 1.64 2.23
CA ARG A 66 -11.13 0.49 2.76
C ARG A 66 -12.62 0.82 2.79
N TRP A 67 -13.46 -0.14 2.44
CA TRP A 67 -14.91 -0.01 2.57
C TRP A 67 -15.32 -0.08 4.05
N ASP A 68 -16.15 0.86 4.48
CA ASP A 68 -16.89 0.80 5.74
C ASP A 68 -18.37 0.59 5.43
N SER A 69 -18.87 -0.61 5.73
CA SER A 69 -20.26 -0.97 5.50
C SER A 69 -21.24 -0.32 6.49
N VAL A 70 -20.77 0.06 7.68
CA VAL A 70 -21.60 0.72 8.71
C VAL A 70 -21.80 2.18 8.34
N ALA A 71 -20.72 2.87 7.95
CA ALA A 71 -20.78 4.26 7.52
C ALA A 71 -21.16 4.42 6.04
N ASN A 72 -21.21 3.32 5.27
CA ASN A 72 -21.49 3.28 3.83
C ASN A 72 -20.59 4.26 3.03
N ARG A 73 -19.29 4.23 3.33
CA ARG A 73 -18.26 5.10 2.72
C ARG A 73 -16.92 4.40 2.62
N TRP A 74 -16.09 4.90 1.71
CA TRP A 74 -14.67 4.57 1.64
C TRP A 74 -13.88 5.38 2.68
N ILE A 75 -12.97 4.72 3.38
CA ILE A 75 -12.04 5.33 4.34
C ILE A 75 -10.66 5.39 3.67
N PRO A 76 -10.06 6.58 3.50
CA PRO A 76 -8.67 6.70 3.02
C PRO A 76 -7.71 6.13 4.06
N LEU A 77 -6.68 5.43 3.59
CA LEU A 77 -5.73 4.71 4.46
C LEU A 77 -4.31 5.28 4.42
N MET A 78 -4.09 6.38 3.72
CA MET A 78 -2.74 6.90 3.43
C MET A 78 -2.59 8.40 3.71
N ASP A 79 -3.59 9.03 4.32
CA ASP A 79 -3.59 10.46 4.66
C ASP A 79 -2.55 10.82 5.76
N GLU A 80 -1.89 9.82 6.36
CA GLU A 80 -0.77 10.06 7.28
C GLU A 80 0.50 10.54 6.57
N PHE A 81 0.65 10.25 5.27
CA PHE A 81 1.84 10.62 4.50
C PHE A 81 1.79 12.08 4.05
N GLY A 82 2.84 12.82 4.41
CA GLY A 82 3.05 14.20 3.98
C GLY A 82 3.72 14.33 2.62
N GLU A 83 4.03 15.56 2.23
CA GLU A 83 4.64 15.90 0.92
C GLU A 83 5.92 15.12 0.61
N SER A 84 6.81 14.91 1.59
CA SER A 84 8.06 14.15 1.40
C SER A 84 7.85 12.66 1.11
N GLU A 85 6.64 12.17 1.37
CA GLU A 85 6.24 10.76 1.25
C GLU A 85 5.14 10.58 0.19
N GLU A 86 4.91 11.60 -0.67
CA GLU A 86 3.82 11.61 -1.65
C GLU A 86 3.84 10.42 -2.61
N HIS A 87 5.00 9.81 -2.83
CA HIS A 87 5.16 8.61 -3.64
C HIS A 87 4.36 7.41 -3.13
N HIS A 88 3.98 7.40 -1.85
CA HIS A 88 3.15 6.34 -1.27
C HIS A 88 1.71 6.35 -1.78
N TYR A 89 1.22 7.44 -2.36
CA TYR A 89 -0.13 7.52 -2.93
C TYR A 89 -0.26 6.85 -4.31
N GLY A 90 0.85 6.51 -4.96
CA GLY A 90 0.85 5.72 -6.20
C GLY A 90 0.85 4.23 -5.91
N ILE A 91 -0.26 3.52 -6.15
CA ILE A 91 -0.41 2.12 -5.73
C ILE A 91 -0.29 1.15 -6.90
N GLU A 92 0.84 0.43 -6.92
CA GLU A 92 1.10 -0.59 -7.92
C GLU A 92 0.32 -1.88 -7.65
N SER A 93 0.26 -2.31 -6.39
CA SER A 93 -0.42 -3.55 -6.02
C SER A 93 -0.74 -3.60 -4.54
N ILE A 94 -1.75 -4.37 -4.17
CA ILE A 94 -2.10 -4.71 -2.79
C ILE A 94 -2.17 -6.23 -2.63
N ALA A 95 -1.84 -6.74 -1.44
CA ALA A 95 -2.09 -8.13 -1.08
C ALA A 95 -2.62 -8.26 0.34
N LEU A 96 -3.63 -9.11 0.49
CA LEU A 96 -4.26 -9.45 1.76
C LEU A 96 -3.72 -10.79 2.24
N ASP A 97 -3.45 -10.91 3.54
CA ASP A 97 -3.08 -12.20 4.12
C ASP A 97 -4.36 -13.03 4.35
N PRO A 98 -4.57 -14.14 3.62
CA PRO A 98 -5.79 -14.95 3.73
C PRO A 98 -5.97 -15.61 5.10
N ASN A 99 -4.91 -15.72 5.91
CA ASN A 99 -4.95 -16.29 7.25
C ASN A 99 -5.02 -15.22 8.36
N ASN A 100 -4.86 -13.94 8.01
CA ASN A 100 -4.95 -12.84 8.97
C ASN A 100 -5.57 -11.57 8.34
N PRO A 101 -6.86 -11.30 8.58
CA PRO A 101 -7.57 -10.16 7.98
C PRO A 101 -7.07 -8.78 8.39
N ASP A 102 -6.20 -8.69 9.40
CA ASP A 102 -5.62 -7.42 9.83
C ASP A 102 -4.36 -7.06 9.02
N ILE A 103 -3.78 -8.01 8.30
CA ILE A 103 -2.54 -7.80 7.52
C ILE A 103 -2.86 -7.43 6.08
N LEU A 104 -2.27 -6.31 5.65
CA LEU A 104 -2.35 -5.77 4.30
C LEU A 104 -0.95 -5.32 3.87
N TYR A 105 -0.58 -5.65 2.64
CA TYR A 105 0.63 -5.19 1.98
C TYR A 105 0.28 -4.26 0.83
N ALA A 106 1.10 -3.23 0.61
CA ALA A 106 0.93 -2.28 -0.50
C ALA A 106 2.27 -1.99 -1.18
N ALA A 107 2.38 -2.28 -2.48
CA ALA A 107 3.50 -1.83 -3.30
C ALA A 107 3.25 -0.40 -3.77
N THR A 108 4.13 0.52 -3.38
CA THR A 108 3.92 1.97 -3.52
C THR A 108 5.05 2.66 -4.30
N GLY A 109 4.67 3.63 -5.13
CA GLY A 109 5.54 4.46 -5.96
C GLY A 109 4.88 4.79 -7.30
N TYR A 110 5.03 6.03 -7.80
CA TYR A 110 4.30 6.49 -8.97
C TYR A 110 4.85 6.00 -10.31
N TYR A 111 6.16 6.13 -10.52
CA TYR A 111 6.79 5.92 -11.82
C TYR A 111 8.14 5.22 -11.69
N THR A 112 8.46 4.36 -12.65
CA THR A 112 9.69 3.56 -12.61
C THR A 112 10.96 4.38 -12.84
N ARG A 113 10.81 5.60 -13.37
CA ARG A 113 11.88 6.60 -13.45
C ARG A 113 12.29 7.19 -12.09
N GLU A 114 11.46 7.05 -11.06
CA GLU A 114 11.70 7.63 -9.73
C GLU A 114 12.48 6.69 -8.81
N THR A 115 12.96 7.24 -7.69
CA THR A 115 13.78 6.52 -6.69
C THR A 115 13.10 6.18 -5.40
N THR A 116 11.92 6.71 -5.18
CA THR A 116 11.12 6.53 -3.98
C THR A 116 10.02 5.52 -4.26
N SER A 117 10.18 4.33 -3.67
CA SER A 117 9.24 3.21 -3.77
C SER A 117 9.56 2.21 -2.68
N ASP A 118 8.53 1.55 -2.16
CA ASP A 118 8.68 0.43 -1.25
C ASP A 118 7.40 -0.41 -1.23
N ILE A 119 7.50 -1.62 -0.65
CA ILE A 119 6.33 -2.32 -0.14
C ILE A 119 6.14 -1.88 1.31
N LEU A 120 4.94 -1.42 1.63
CA LEU A 120 4.49 -1.12 2.98
C LEU A 120 3.69 -2.30 3.55
N LYS A 121 3.80 -2.52 4.86
CA LYS A 121 3.03 -3.50 5.62
C LYS A 121 2.18 -2.79 6.66
N SER A 122 0.91 -3.15 6.73
CA SER A 122 0.02 -2.83 7.83
C SER A 122 -0.37 -4.11 8.56
N THR A 123 -0.55 -4.01 9.88
CA THR A 123 -1.07 -5.10 10.75
C THR A 123 -2.36 -4.70 11.47
N ASP A 124 -3.03 -3.66 10.98
CA ASP A 124 -4.25 -3.09 11.57
C ASP A 124 -5.24 -2.60 10.50
N ARG A 125 -5.32 -3.34 9.39
CA ARG A 125 -6.24 -3.07 8.26
C ARG A 125 -5.99 -1.73 7.56
N GLY A 126 -4.73 -1.34 7.45
CA GLY A 126 -4.29 -0.12 6.79
C GLY A 126 -4.42 1.15 7.63
N GLN A 127 -4.51 1.05 8.96
CA GLN A 127 -4.54 2.26 9.81
C GLN A 127 -3.15 2.84 10.04
N ASN A 128 -2.13 1.99 10.09
CA ASN A 128 -0.73 2.38 10.15
C ASN A 128 0.08 1.51 9.18
N TRP A 129 1.14 2.10 8.62
CA TRP A 129 2.02 1.43 7.66
C TRP A 129 3.48 1.47 8.10
N VAL A 130 4.19 0.37 7.82
CA VAL A 130 5.63 0.24 8.08
C VAL A 130 6.34 -0.16 6.78
N PRO A 131 7.41 0.55 6.37
CA PRO A 131 8.22 0.16 5.21
C PRO A 131 8.86 -1.21 5.40
N THR A 132 8.93 -1.99 4.33
CA THR A 132 9.61 -3.31 4.34
C THR A 132 11.04 -3.26 3.81
N GLU A 133 11.48 -2.07 3.37
CA GLU A 133 12.82 -1.80 2.86
C GLU A 133 13.23 -2.72 1.71
N LEU A 134 12.31 -3.01 0.77
CA LEU A 134 12.60 -3.85 -0.39
C LEU A 134 13.69 -3.19 -1.27
N LYS A 135 14.86 -3.84 -1.37
CA LYS A 135 15.97 -3.41 -2.23
C LYS A 135 16.31 -4.41 -3.33
N THR A 136 16.82 -3.89 -4.43
CA THR A 136 17.54 -4.66 -5.45
C THR A 136 18.85 -5.20 -4.89
N PRO A 137 19.49 -6.19 -5.55
CA PRO A 137 20.84 -6.63 -5.20
C PRO A 137 21.90 -5.51 -5.24
N ALA A 138 21.64 -4.41 -5.95
CA ALA A 138 22.49 -3.23 -5.99
C ALA A 138 22.24 -2.24 -4.84
N GLY A 139 21.31 -2.53 -3.92
CA GLY A 139 20.99 -1.70 -2.76
C GLY A 139 20.05 -0.52 -3.04
N THR A 140 19.47 -0.43 -4.25
CA THR A 140 18.48 0.58 -4.61
C THR A 140 17.05 0.08 -4.38
N ASN A 141 16.07 0.97 -4.26
CA ASN A 141 14.66 0.58 -4.23
C ASN A 141 14.25 -0.13 -5.52
N VAL A 142 13.45 -1.19 -5.39
CA VAL A 142 12.80 -1.83 -6.54
C VAL A 142 11.76 -0.86 -7.09
N ARG A 143 11.86 -0.57 -8.40
CA ARG A 143 11.03 0.44 -9.06
C ARG A 143 9.56 0.00 -9.15
N MET A 144 8.67 0.90 -8.73
CA MET A 144 7.21 0.78 -8.87
C MET A 144 6.69 1.81 -9.88
N GLY A 145 5.51 1.57 -10.43
CA GLY A 145 4.85 2.39 -11.43
C GLY A 145 3.32 2.40 -11.24
N GLY A 146 2.84 2.81 -10.07
CA GLY A 146 1.42 2.91 -9.75
C GLY A 146 0.63 3.82 -10.72
N ASN A 147 1.30 4.79 -11.35
CA ASN A 147 0.73 5.68 -12.37
C ASN A 147 1.35 5.51 -13.77
N GLU A 148 1.90 4.33 -14.08
CA GLU A 148 2.39 4.00 -15.42
C GLU A 148 1.40 3.14 -16.21
N ASP A 149 1.71 2.87 -17.48
CA ASP A 149 0.96 1.90 -18.27
C ASP A 149 0.92 0.54 -17.57
N TRP A 150 -0.12 -0.23 -17.85
CA TRP A 150 -0.41 -1.51 -17.21
C TRP A 150 -0.81 -1.43 -15.73
N ARG A 151 -1.00 -0.23 -15.17
CA ARG A 151 -1.48 -0.08 -13.78
C ARG A 151 -2.85 -0.71 -13.48
N TRP A 152 -3.67 -0.94 -14.50
CA TRP A 152 -4.94 -1.68 -14.41
C TRP A 152 -4.77 -3.20 -14.30
N THR A 153 -3.55 -3.72 -14.47
CA THR A 153 -3.22 -5.13 -14.26
C THR A 153 -2.87 -5.39 -12.79
N GLY A 154 -2.90 -6.65 -12.35
CA GLY A 154 -2.64 -7.02 -10.97
C GLY A 154 -3.39 -8.26 -10.53
N GLU A 155 -3.18 -8.72 -9.29
CA GLU A 155 -2.26 -8.16 -8.29
C GLU A 155 -0.83 -8.74 -8.44
N ARG A 156 0.18 -7.87 -8.35
CA ARG A 156 1.61 -8.23 -8.44
C ARG A 156 2.15 -8.75 -7.11
N LEU A 157 1.53 -8.36 -6.00
CA LEU A 157 1.78 -8.92 -4.68
C LEU A 157 0.83 -10.10 -4.42
N ALA A 158 1.35 -11.16 -3.81
CA ALA A 158 0.54 -12.28 -3.36
C ALA A 158 1.11 -12.88 -2.07
N VAL A 159 0.24 -13.20 -1.12
CA VAL A 159 0.56 -13.95 0.10
C VAL A 159 0.18 -15.42 -0.12
N ASP A 160 1.04 -16.35 0.29
CA ASP A 160 0.77 -17.78 0.20
C ASP A 160 -0.40 -18.16 1.14
N PRO A 161 -1.48 -18.76 0.61
CA PRO A 161 -2.63 -19.13 1.43
C PRO A 161 -2.34 -20.18 2.49
N SER A 162 -1.29 -20.98 2.32
CA SER A 162 -0.87 -21.99 3.28
C SER A 162 0.13 -21.47 4.32
N ASN A 163 0.77 -20.32 4.06
CA ASN A 163 1.81 -19.78 4.93
C ASN A 163 1.98 -18.27 4.77
N SER A 164 1.41 -17.49 5.70
CA SER A 164 1.49 -16.02 5.74
C SER A 164 2.90 -15.42 5.70
N ASN A 165 3.94 -16.21 6.00
CA ASN A 165 5.32 -15.75 5.88
C ASN A 165 5.82 -15.64 4.45
N ILE A 166 5.23 -16.42 3.52
CA ILE A 166 5.67 -16.47 2.13
C ILE A 166 4.88 -15.43 1.33
N ILE A 167 5.60 -14.50 0.74
CA ILE A 167 5.02 -13.42 -0.07
C ILE A 167 5.85 -13.28 -1.32
N TYR A 168 5.21 -13.11 -2.46
CA TYR A 168 5.89 -12.80 -3.72
C TYR A 168 5.50 -11.42 -4.23
N PHE A 169 6.45 -10.79 -4.91
CA PHE A 169 6.24 -9.54 -5.62
C PHE A 169 6.81 -9.63 -7.04
N GLY A 170 5.93 -9.49 -8.03
CA GLY A 170 6.31 -9.36 -9.44
C GLY A 170 6.65 -7.91 -9.79
N SER A 171 7.94 -7.60 -9.98
CA SER A 171 8.35 -6.22 -10.29
C SER A 171 8.24 -5.88 -11.78
N ARG A 172 8.17 -4.58 -12.08
CA ARG A 172 8.18 -4.05 -13.45
C ARG A 172 9.50 -4.30 -14.18
N LEU A 173 10.62 -4.07 -13.50
CA LEU A 173 11.94 -3.98 -14.16
C LEU A 173 12.96 -4.99 -13.65
N ASP A 174 12.68 -5.68 -12.54
CA ASP A 174 13.72 -6.43 -11.83
C ASP A 174 13.31 -7.86 -11.45
N GLY A 175 12.36 -8.44 -12.19
CA GLY A 175 11.92 -9.81 -12.03
C GLY A 175 11.12 -10.06 -10.75
N LEU A 176 11.22 -11.27 -10.22
CA LEU A 176 10.40 -11.77 -9.11
C LEU A 176 11.16 -11.68 -7.77
N TYR A 177 10.47 -11.23 -6.74
CA TYR A 177 10.95 -11.17 -5.35
C TYR A 177 10.13 -12.06 -4.45
N LYS A 178 10.77 -12.59 -3.40
CA LYS A 178 10.16 -13.45 -2.38
C LYS A 178 10.56 -12.99 -0.98
N SER A 179 9.60 -12.92 -0.07
CA SER A 179 9.83 -12.93 1.37
C SER A 179 9.47 -14.30 1.95
N GLU A 180 10.19 -14.72 2.99
CA GLU A 180 9.92 -15.95 3.74
C GLU A 180 9.65 -15.68 5.23
N ASN A 181 9.45 -14.41 5.59
CA ASN A 181 9.30 -13.95 6.96
C ASN A 181 8.33 -12.75 7.04
N SER A 182 7.21 -12.84 6.31
CA SER A 182 6.13 -11.86 6.36
C SER A 182 6.53 -10.44 5.95
N ALA A 183 7.40 -10.33 4.93
CA ALA A 183 8.01 -9.10 4.40
C ALA A 183 8.97 -8.38 5.34
N ASN A 184 9.56 -9.08 6.33
CA ASN A 184 10.65 -8.47 7.11
C ASN A 184 11.96 -8.38 6.30
N THR A 185 12.18 -9.34 5.39
CA THR A 185 13.24 -9.27 4.38
C THR A 185 12.76 -9.83 3.05
N TRP A 186 13.46 -9.45 1.98
CA TRP A 186 13.16 -9.84 0.61
C TRP A 186 14.40 -10.38 -0.10
N ASN A 187 14.20 -11.39 -0.94
CA ASN A 187 15.23 -11.97 -1.79
C ASN A 187 14.75 -12.04 -3.24
N LYS A 188 15.64 -11.75 -4.18
CA LYS A 188 15.36 -11.92 -5.61
C LYS A 188 15.34 -13.40 -5.98
N VAL A 189 14.33 -13.83 -6.72
CA VAL A 189 14.15 -15.21 -7.16
C VAL A 189 14.92 -15.43 -8.46
N THR A 190 16.19 -15.79 -8.35
CA THR A 190 17.10 -15.91 -9.51
C THR A 190 16.79 -17.08 -10.43
N SER A 191 16.02 -18.07 -9.97
CA SER A 191 15.54 -19.18 -10.79
C SER A 191 14.39 -18.78 -11.72
N PHE A 192 13.76 -17.63 -11.50
CA PHE A 192 12.70 -17.11 -12.36
C PHE A 192 13.30 -16.22 -13.45
N SER A 193 13.34 -16.73 -14.68
CA SER A 193 13.88 -16.01 -15.83
C SER A 193 12.75 -15.43 -16.68
N ALA A 194 12.40 -14.16 -16.46
CA ALA A 194 11.56 -13.43 -17.40
C ALA A 194 12.43 -12.92 -18.56
N THR A 195 12.14 -13.38 -19.77
CA THR A 195 12.90 -13.02 -20.98
C THR A 195 12.46 -11.70 -21.60
N ASP A 196 11.30 -11.17 -21.22
CA ASP A 196 10.80 -9.88 -21.68
C ASP A 196 10.03 -9.18 -20.55
N LEU A 197 10.54 -8.05 -20.08
CA LEU A 197 9.89 -7.17 -19.10
C LEU A 197 9.45 -5.84 -19.74
N SER A 198 9.48 -5.72 -21.06
CA SER A 198 9.26 -4.44 -21.77
C SER A 198 7.80 -3.93 -21.69
N GLU A 199 6.83 -4.81 -21.47
CA GLU A 199 5.39 -4.48 -21.37
C GLU A 199 4.89 -4.45 -19.91
N GLY A 200 5.61 -3.74 -19.03
CA GLY A 200 5.21 -3.57 -17.63
C GLY A 200 5.66 -4.69 -16.68
N GLY A 201 6.54 -5.58 -17.14
CA GLY A 201 7.15 -6.65 -16.34
C GLY A 201 6.18 -7.73 -15.87
N ILE A 202 6.38 -8.23 -14.66
CA ILE A 202 5.50 -9.26 -14.08
C ILE A 202 4.24 -8.57 -13.55
N THR A 203 3.13 -8.71 -14.25
CA THR A 203 1.88 -7.97 -13.98
C THR A 203 0.95 -8.64 -12.97
N PHE A 204 1.11 -9.93 -12.70
CA PHE A 204 0.38 -10.64 -11.66
C PHE A 204 1.22 -11.78 -11.05
N VAL A 205 0.90 -12.14 -9.81
CA VAL A 205 1.39 -13.36 -9.15
C VAL A 205 0.20 -14.03 -8.48
N LEU A 206 0.05 -15.35 -8.66
CA LEU A 206 -1.03 -16.11 -8.04
C LEU A 206 -0.46 -17.42 -7.46
N PHE A 207 -0.98 -17.80 -6.30
CA PHE A 207 -0.76 -19.13 -5.74
C PHE A 207 -1.90 -20.06 -6.15
N ASP A 208 -1.57 -21.30 -6.50
CA ASP A 208 -2.57 -22.36 -6.53
C ASP A 208 -2.99 -22.69 -5.09
N PRO A 209 -4.25 -22.42 -4.69
CA PRO A 209 -4.72 -22.64 -3.33
C PRO A 209 -4.76 -24.12 -2.92
N GLN A 210 -4.64 -25.07 -3.87
CA GLN A 210 -4.65 -26.50 -3.57
C GLN A 210 -3.26 -27.08 -3.32
N SER A 211 -2.20 -26.46 -3.85
CA SER A 211 -0.84 -27.00 -3.79
C SER A 211 0.19 -26.09 -3.12
N GLY A 212 -0.13 -24.80 -2.90
CA GLY A 212 0.84 -23.82 -2.37
C GLY A 212 1.98 -23.50 -3.34
N HIS A 213 1.89 -23.96 -4.60
CA HIS A 213 2.86 -23.67 -5.64
C HIS A 213 2.43 -22.45 -6.47
N LEU A 214 3.42 -21.68 -6.96
CA LEU A 214 3.19 -20.57 -7.88
C LEU A 214 2.78 -21.10 -9.26
N SER A 215 1.74 -20.52 -9.85
CA SER A 215 1.27 -20.79 -11.22
C SER A 215 1.51 -19.61 -12.14
#